data_AF-A0A9X1XEW7-F1
#
_entry.id   AF-A0A9X1XEW7-F1
#
_cell.length_a   1.000
_cell.length_b   1.000
_cell.length_c   1.000
_cell.angle_alpha   90.00
_cell.angle_beta   90.00
_cell.angle_gamma   90.00
#
_symmetry.space_group_name_H-M   'P 1'
#
loop_
_entity.id
_entity.type
_entity.pdbx_description
1 polymer ?
#
loop_
_entity_poly.entity_id
_entity_poly.type
_entity_poly.pdbx_seq_one_letter_code
_entity_poly.pdbx_strand_id
1 'polypeptide(L)'
;MKEFSAKNILGQEMQNMYENSLIRKALSSMTKNTNVILSVEIPKSIYLRGEIFCSDVADEMEEDFTSIHLLGWLYTDFLKEIRHRQLNDVYRLLSESNTYSTKPIVKKVIKYRTNLTTLQDEPYDVLTTEKPLDAILLRFAAKRKLILRGEVLLQDLATQYPSHDFTVEKLLTILYCDFIEKVKSGQFANAIKVILDRMDRDL
;
A
#
# COMPACT_ATOMS: atom_id res chain seq x y z
N MET A 1 15.63 -14.24 11.09
CA MET A 1 15.46 -13.56 9.79
C MET A 1 14.29 -12.61 9.93
N LYS A 2 14.38 -11.40 9.41
CA LYS A 2 13.26 -10.45 9.46
C LYS A 2 12.12 -10.96 8.57
N GLU A 3 10.89 -10.89 9.05
CA GLU A 3 9.71 -11.26 8.27
C GLU A 3 9.22 -10.04 7.48
N PHE A 4 8.97 -10.24 6.18
CA PHE A 4 8.56 -9.16 5.27
C PHE A 4 7.09 -9.23 4.86
N SER A 5 6.35 -10.23 5.34
CA SER A 5 4.89 -10.24 5.37
C SER A 5 4.43 -11.12 6.53
N ALA A 6 3.17 -11.01 6.93
CA ALA A 6 2.56 -11.90 7.92
C ALA A 6 2.54 -13.38 7.49
N LYS A 7 2.83 -13.65 6.21
CA LYS A 7 2.86 -15.00 5.63
C LYS A 7 4.27 -15.56 5.49
N ASN A 8 5.30 -14.71 5.67
CA ASN A 8 6.72 -15.06 5.66
C ASN A 8 7.06 -16.15 4.62
N ILE A 9 6.70 -15.91 3.36
CA ILE A 9 6.79 -16.90 2.29
C ILE A 9 8.26 -17.18 1.99
N LEU A 10 9.09 -16.14 1.92
CA LEU A 10 10.53 -16.21 1.71
C LEU A 10 11.22 -17.05 2.78
N GLY A 11 10.90 -16.81 4.05
CA GLY A 11 11.43 -17.61 5.16
C GLY A 11 11.09 -19.10 5.02
N GLN A 12 9.84 -19.42 4.66
CA GLN A 12 9.41 -20.80 4.38
C GLN A 12 10.20 -21.43 3.22
N GLU A 13 10.39 -20.70 2.12
CA GLU A 13 11.13 -21.21 0.96
C GLU A 13 12.61 -21.45 1.31
N MET A 14 13.26 -20.55 2.07
CA MET A 14 14.65 -20.71 2.48
C MET A 14 14.84 -21.90 3.45
N GLN A 15 13.94 -22.08 4.41
CA GLN A 15 13.98 -23.24 5.30
C GLN A 15 13.82 -24.55 4.52
N ASN A 16 12.86 -24.60 3.60
CA ASN A 16 12.65 -25.76 2.73
C ASN A 16 13.88 -26.10 1.87
N MET A 17 14.66 -25.09 1.45
CA MET A 17 15.92 -25.28 0.71
C MET A 17 17.04 -25.84 1.60
N TYR A 18 17.14 -25.40 2.85
CA TYR A 18 18.17 -25.88 3.78
C TYR A 18 17.93 -27.32 4.22
N GLU A 19 16.67 -27.69 4.47
CA GLU A 19 16.29 -29.03 4.93
C GLU A 19 16.29 -30.10 3.82
N ASN A 20 16.26 -29.70 2.54
CA ASN A 20 16.21 -30.64 1.41
C ASN A 20 17.38 -30.44 0.43
N SER A 21 18.32 -31.40 0.43
CA SER A 21 19.42 -31.56 -0.55
C SER A 21 18.99 -31.71 -2.04
N LEU A 22 17.73 -31.43 -2.39
CA LEU A 22 17.14 -31.65 -3.71
C LEU A 22 16.43 -30.39 -4.21
N ILE A 23 17.20 -29.53 -4.87
CA ILE A 23 16.85 -28.27 -5.55
C ILE A 23 15.55 -28.36 -6.40
N ARG A 24 15.13 -29.55 -6.84
CA ARG A 24 13.88 -29.79 -7.61
C ARG A 24 12.58 -29.55 -6.83
N LYS A 25 12.53 -29.74 -5.50
CA LYS A 25 11.29 -29.51 -4.72
C LYS A 25 11.08 -28.05 -4.32
N ALA A 26 12.15 -27.29 -4.11
CA ALA A 26 12.08 -25.86 -3.83
C ALA A 26 11.56 -25.08 -5.04
N LEU A 27 12.02 -25.43 -6.25
CA LEU A 27 11.50 -24.89 -7.50
C LEU A 27 10.00 -25.18 -7.71
N SER A 28 9.49 -26.34 -7.27
CA SER A 28 8.06 -26.66 -7.38
C SER A 28 7.17 -26.00 -6.31
N SER A 29 7.74 -25.53 -5.20
CA SER A 29 7.04 -24.70 -4.21
C SER A 29 6.89 -23.24 -4.69
N MET A 30 7.91 -22.70 -5.37
CA MET A 30 7.82 -21.41 -6.08
C MET A 30 6.79 -21.40 -7.22
N THR A 31 6.42 -22.57 -7.77
CA THR A 31 5.39 -22.71 -8.81
C THR A 31 4.01 -23.09 -8.28
N LYS A 32 3.82 -23.25 -6.95
CA LYS A 32 2.48 -23.45 -6.38
C LYS A 32 1.61 -22.24 -6.70
N ASN A 33 0.63 -22.43 -7.58
CA ASN A 33 -0.35 -21.43 -7.99
C ASN A 33 -1.43 -21.24 -6.91
N THR A 34 -1.02 -21.15 -5.64
CA THR A 34 -1.94 -20.94 -4.52
C THR A 34 -2.09 -19.45 -4.26
N ASN A 35 -3.32 -19.05 -3.94
CA ASN A 35 -3.58 -17.71 -3.46
C ASN A 35 -3.27 -17.62 -1.96
N VAL A 36 -2.78 -16.46 -1.56
CA VAL A 36 -2.47 -16.11 -0.19
C VAL A 36 -3.20 -14.82 0.14
N ILE A 37 -3.77 -14.75 1.33
CA ILE A 37 -4.56 -13.60 1.80
C ILE A 37 -3.72 -12.80 2.79
N LEU A 38 -3.52 -11.52 2.48
CA LEU A 38 -2.95 -10.52 3.36
C LEU A 38 -4.05 -9.59 3.90
N SER A 39 -3.89 -9.10 5.14
CA SER A 39 -4.77 -8.08 5.70
C SER A 39 -4.07 -6.74 5.61
N VAL A 40 -4.62 -5.83 4.83
CA VAL A 40 -4.03 -4.51 4.55
C VAL A 40 -4.83 -3.46 5.30
N GLU A 41 -4.16 -2.70 6.16
CA GLU A 41 -4.80 -1.65 6.94
C GLU A 41 -4.84 -0.36 6.13
N ILE A 42 -6.04 0.14 5.84
CA ILE A 42 -6.24 1.39 5.10
C ILE A 42 -7.00 2.39 5.98
N PRO A 43 -6.50 3.63 6.15
CA PRO A 43 -7.26 4.75 6.69
C PRO A 43 -8.69 4.83 6.15
N LYS A 44 -9.73 4.83 7.01
CA LYS A 44 -11.14 4.85 6.57
C LYS A 44 -11.46 6.02 5.64
N SER A 45 -10.90 7.20 5.89
CA SER A 45 -11.09 8.36 5.02
C SER A 45 -10.50 8.18 3.62
N ILE A 46 -9.40 7.43 3.50
CA ILE A 46 -8.76 7.10 2.22
C ILE A 46 -9.54 5.99 1.54
N TYR A 47 -9.94 4.95 2.28
CA TYR A 47 -10.78 3.87 1.74
C TYR A 47 -12.07 4.41 1.13
N LEU A 48 -12.81 5.28 1.84
CA LEU A 48 -14.06 5.85 1.31
C LEU A 48 -13.84 6.63 0.00
N ARG A 49 -12.72 7.34 -0.13
CA ARG A 49 -12.37 8.05 -1.37
C ARG A 49 -12.01 7.07 -2.49
N GLY A 50 -11.29 6.00 -2.15
CA GLY A 50 -10.97 4.95 -3.11
C GLY A 50 -12.20 4.19 -3.59
N GLU A 51 -13.19 3.95 -2.73
CA GLU A 51 -14.46 3.35 -3.17
C GLU A 51 -15.23 4.25 -4.14
N ILE A 52 -15.27 5.57 -3.91
CA ILE A 52 -15.86 6.52 -4.86
C ILE A 52 -15.11 6.47 -6.19
N PHE A 53 -13.78 6.55 -6.15
CA PHE A 53 -12.96 6.44 -7.36
C PHE A 53 -13.20 5.13 -8.11
N CYS A 54 -13.26 4.01 -7.40
CA CYS A 54 -13.52 2.71 -7.97
C CYS A 54 -14.92 2.61 -8.59
N SER A 55 -15.93 3.23 -7.96
CA SER A 55 -17.28 3.36 -8.53
C SER A 55 -17.26 4.14 -9.85
N ASP A 56 -16.56 5.27 -9.89
CA ASP A 56 -16.46 6.09 -11.10
C ASP A 56 -15.74 5.33 -12.24
N VAL A 57 -14.73 4.52 -11.92
CA VAL A 57 -14.07 3.63 -12.90
C VAL A 57 -15.01 2.52 -13.36
N ALA A 58 -15.76 1.91 -12.43
CA ALA A 58 -16.71 0.85 -12.75
C ALA A 58 -17.81 1.34 -13.71
N ASP A 59 -18.33 2.55 -13.46
CA ASP A 59 -19.33 3.19 -14.31
C ASP A 59 -18.77 3.49 -15.72
N GLU A 60 -17.52 3.94 -15.82
CA GLU A 60 -16.86 4.20 -17.12
C GLU A 60 -16.54 2.91 -17.90
N MET A 61 -16.23 1.82 -17.18
CA MET A 61 -15.91 0.51 -17.78
C MET A 61 -17.13 -0.35 -18.09
N GLU A 62 -18.30 0.00 -17.54
CA GLU A 62 -19.47 -0.89 -17.47
C GLU A 62 -19.15 -2.26 -16.83
N GLU A 63 -18.17 -2.32 -15.91
CA GLU A 63 -17.69 -3.54 -15.26
C GLU A 63 -17.39 -3.33 -13.75
N ASP A 64 -17.48 -4.40 -12.95
CA ASP A 64 -17.20 -4.35 -11.51
C ASP A 64 -15.73 -4.01 -11.21
N PHE A 65 -15.48 -2.80 -10.68
CA PHE A 65 -14.17 -2.37 -10.22
C PHE A 65 -14.19 -2.02 -8.72
N THR A 66 -13.38 -2.71 -7.91
CA THR A 66 -13.38 -2.57 -6.44
C THR A 66 -12.01 -2.13 -5.92
N SER A 67 -11.95 -1.67 -4.65
CA SER A 67 -10.67 -1.38 -4.00
C SER A 67 -9.67 -2.54 -4.02
N ILE A 68 -10.13 -3.79 -4.05
CA ILE A 68 -9.25 -4.96 -4.15
C ILE A 68 -8.65 -5.08 -5.56
N HIS A 69 -9.43 -4.78 -6.61
CA HIS A 69 -8.95 -4.72 -7.99
C HIS A 69 -7.89 -3.62 -8.14
N LEU A 70 -8.19 -2.42 -7.64
CA LEU A 70 -7.24 -1.30 -7.64
C LEU A 70 -5.95 -1.66 -6.90
N LEU A 71 -6.05 -2.23 -5.70
CA LEU A 71 -4.88 -2.62 -4.91
C LEU A 71 -4.02 -3.67 -5.60
N GLY A 72 -4.65 -4.66 -6.25
CA GLY A 72 -3.95 -5.67 -7.04
C GLY A 72 -3.25 -5.09 -8.26
N TRP A 73 -3.89 -4.13 -8.93
CA TRP A 73 -3.30 -3.40 -10.05
C TRP A 73 -2.08 -2.58 -9.59
N LEU A 74 -2.23 -1.75 -8.55
CA LEU A 74 -1.15 -0.93 -7.99
C LEU A 74 0.06 -1.77 -7.59
N TYR A 75 -0.18 -2.91 -6.92
CA TYR A 75 0.90 -3.80 -6.50
C TYR A 75 1.62 -4.43 -7.70
N THR A 76 0.87 -4.89 -8.69
CA THR A 76 1.43 -5.52 -9.89
C THR A 76 2.24 -4.51 -10.70
N ASP A 77 1.71 -3.29 -10.86
CA ASP A 77 2.37 -2.20 -11.57
C ASP A 77 3.65 -1.77 -10.86
N PHE A 78 3.61 -1.58 -9.53
CA PHE A 78 4.79 -1.32 -8.73
C PHE A 78 5.87 -2.39 -8.94
N LEU A 79 5.52 -3.68 -8.84
CA LEU A 79 6.46 -4.79 -9.07
C LEU A 79 6.99 -4.88 -10.51
N LYS A 80 6.26 -4.33 -11.50
CA LYS A 80 6.72 -4.20 -12.90
C LYS A 80 7.74 -3.04 -12.97
N GLU A 81 7.42 -1.87 -12.43
CA GLU A 81 8.27 -0.68 -12.49
C GLU A 81 9.61 -0.83 -11.76
N ILE A 82 9.60 -1.37 -10.53
CA ILE A 82 10.82 -1.46 -9.72
C ILE A 82 11.88 -2.38 -10.31
N ARG A 83 11.53 -3.29 -11.23
CA ARG A 83 12.48 -4.20 -11.88
C ARG A 83 13.63 -3.44 -12.56
N HIS A 84 13.37 -2.19 -12.95
CA HIS A 84 14.30 -1.35 -13.67
C HIS A 84 14.85 -0.18 -12.82
N ARG A 85 14.51 -0.12 -11.52
CA ARG A 85 14.92 0.97 -10.62
C ARG A 85 16.06 0.53 -9.70
N GLN A 86 16.86 1.50 -9.26
CA GLN A 86 17.87 1.28 -8.21
C GLN A 86 17.20 1.18 -6.83
N LEU A 87 17.76 0.37 -5.94
CA LEU A 87 17.22 0.15 -4.59
C LEU A 87 17.09 1.45 -3.77
N ASN A 88 18.01 2.41 -3.95
CA ASN A 88 17.94 3.72 -3.31
C ASN A 88 16.66 4.49 -3.66
N ASP A 89 16.27 4.44 -4.93
CA ASP A 89 15.07 5.14 -5.40
C ASP A 89 13.80 4.50 -4.83
N VAL A 90 13.78 3.16 -4.75
CA VAL A 90 12.69 2.43 -4.12
C VAL A 90 12.59 2.77 -2.64
N TYR A 91 13.71 2.75 -1.91
CA TYR A 91 13.73 3.11 -0.49
C TYR A 91 13.23 4.53 -0.25
N ARG A 92 13.69 5.50 -1.05
CA ARG A 92 13.25 6.89 -0.97
C ARG A 92 11.75 7.02 -1.20
N LEU A 93 11.24 6.41 -2.28
CA LEU A 93 9.81 6.39 -2.60
C LEU A 93 8.99 5.86 -1.42
N LEU A 94 9.37 4.72 -0.86
CA LEU A 94 8.64 4.11 0.27
C LEU A 94 8.75 4.94 1.56
N SER A 95 9.87 5.63 1.78
CA SER A 95 10.11 6.41 2.99
C SER A 95 9.39 7.75 2.99
N GLU A 96 9.35 8.43 1.84
CA GLU A 96 8.62 9.70 1.68
C GLU A 96 7.10 9.49 1.81
N SER A 97 6.60 8.35 1.34
CA SER A 97 5.20 7.96 1.41
C SER A 97 4.77 7.32 2.73
N ASN A 98 5.71 7.01 3.64
CA ASN A 98 5.43 6.35 4.92
C ASN A 98 4.66 7.24 5.93
N THR A 99 4.22 8.43 5.52
CA THR A 99 3.44 9.38 6.32
C THR A 99 2.07 8.82 6.75
N TYR A 100 1.57 7.79 6.06
CA TYR A 100 0.31 7.10 6.39
C TYR A 100 0.47 5.94 7.37
N SER A 101 1.71 5.66 7.80
CA SER A 101 1.94 4.75 8.92
C SER A 101 1.30 5.32 10.18
N THR A 102 0.68 4.45 10.97
CA THR A 102 -0.20 4.62 12.15
C THR A 102 0.23 5.58 13.27
N LYS A 103 1.20 6.47 13.03
CA LYS A 103 1.50 7.61 13.88
C LYS A 103 0.32 8.60 13.82
N PRO A 104 -0.12 9.13 14.97
CA PRO A 104 -1.19 10.12 15.00
C PRO A 104 -0.80 11.32 14.15
N ILE A 105 -1.60 11.60 13.12
CA ILE A 105 -1.44 12.80 12.29
C ILE A 105 -1.83 13.98 13.19
N VAL A 106 -0.85 14.78 13.60
CA VAL A 106 -1.09 16.04 14.29
C VAL A 106 -1.54 17.05 13.24
N LYS A 107 -2.86 17.23 13.10
CA LYS A 107 -3.39 18.33 12.28
C LYS A 107 -3.48 19.60 13.12
N LYS A 108 -2.96 20.69 12.58
CA LYS A 108 -3.15 22.04 13.09
C LYS A 108 -4.52 22.53 12.63
N VAL A 109 -5.50 22.59 13.53
CA VAL A 109 -6.82 23.14 13.25
C VAL A 109 -6.94 24.49 13.94
N ILE A 110 -7.26 25.53 13.17
CA ILE A 110 -7.55 26.86 13.71
C ILE A 110 -8.99 26.83 14.24
N LYS A 111 -9.17 27.02 15.55
CA LYS A 111 -10.49 27.23 16.16
C LYS A 111 -10.59 28.66 16.67
N TYR A 112 -11.80 29.16 16.77
CA TYR A 112 -12.08 30.48 17.35
C TYR A 112 -12.65 30.30 18.74
N ARG A 113 -12.15 31.09 19.70
CA ARG A 113 -12.72 31.16 21.05
C ARG A 113 -13.11 32.60 21.32
N THR A 114 -14.36 32.79 21.74
CA THR A 114 -14.84 34.10 22.17
C THR A 114 -14.21 34.46 23.52
N ASN A 115 -13.46 35.55 23.56
CA ASN A 115 -12.89 36.09 24.77
C ASN A 115 -14.00 36.78 25.57
N LEU A 116 -14.34 36.24 26.74
CA LEU A 116 -15.46 36.73 27.56
C LEU A 116 -15.24 38.14 28.13
N THR A 117 -13.99 38.63 28.15
CA THR A 117 -13.66 40.00 28.60
C THR A 117 -13.72 41.04 27.50
N THR A 118 -13.47 40.67 26.25
CA THR A 118 -13.45 41.61 25.10
C THR A 118 -14.59 41.37 24.10
N LEU A 119 -15.36 40.28 24.27
CA LEU A 119 -16.41 39.80 23.35
C LEU A 119 -15.94 39.64 21.89
N GLN A 120 -14.64 39.42 21.68
CA GLN A 120 -14.05 39.19 20.37
C GLN A 120 -13.63 37.73 20.21
N ASP A 121 -13.77 37.21 18.99
CA ASP A 121 -13.31 35.88 18.63
C ASP A 121 -11.82 35.91 18.30
N GLU A 122 -11.01 35.24 19.11
CA GLU A 122 -9.59 35.09 18.83
C GLU A 122 -9.29 33.69 18.25
N PRO A 123 -8.51 33.62 17.15
CA PRO A 123 -8.04 32.36 16.62
C PRO A 123 -7.02 31.75 17.57
N TYR A 124 -7.18 30.47 17.89
CA TYR A 124 -6.17 29.70 18.61
C TYR A 124 -5.95 28.36 17.93
N ASP A 125 -4.70 27.92 18.01
CA ASP A 125 -4.28 26.64 17.43
C ASP A 125 -4.68 25.50 18.36
N VAL A 126 -5.48 24.57 17.85
CA VAL A 126 -5.73 23.29 18.52
C VAL A 126 -4.91 22.22 17.83
N LEU A 127 -3.98 21.64 18.58
CA LEU A 127 -3.38 20.36 18.24
C LEU A 127 -4.43 19.29 18.52
N THR A 128 -5.21 18.92 17.52
CA THR A 128 -6.09 17.77 17.64
C THR A 128 -5.29 16.51 17.34
N THR A 129 -5.07 15.68 18.35
CA THR A 129 -4.76 14.27 18.13
C THR A 129 -6.04 13.61 17.65
N GLU A 130 -6.21 13.45 16.34
CA GLU A 130 -7.20 12.51 15.83
C GLU A 130 -6.90 11.16 16.50
N LYS A 131 -7.94 10.49 17.04
CA LYS A 131 -7.86 9.09 17.48
C LYS A 131 -7.08 8.27 16.44
N PRO A 132 -6.39 7.18 16.83
CA PRO A 132 -5.72 6.30 15.86
C PRO A 132 -6.68 6.09 14.70
N LEU A 133 -6.24 6.48 13.49
CA LEU A 133 -7.10 6.52 12.31
C LEU A 133 -7.95 5.26 12.30
N ASP A 134 -9.27 5.39 12.37
CA ASP A 134 -10.16 4.24 12.19
C ASP A 134 -9.75 3.61 10.86
N ALA A 135 -9.15 2.43 10.92
CA ALA A 135 -8.61 1.73 9.77
C ALA A 135 -9.57 0.62 9.37
N ILE A 136 -9.68 0.39 8.07
CA ILE A 136 -10.42 -0.73 7.49
C ILE A 136 -9.40 -1.79 7.08
N LEU A 137 -9.74 -3.05 7.36
CA LEU A 137 -8.94 -4.20 6.97
C LEU A 137 -9.41 -4.72 5.60
N LEU A 138 -8.61 -4.49 4.56
CA LEU A 138 -8.83 -5.07 3.25
C LEU A 138 -8.17 -6.45 3.17
N ARG A 139 -8.95 -7.47 2.79
CA ARG A 139 -8.46 -8.83 2.56
C ARG A 139 -7.95 -8.96 1.12
N PHE A 140 -6.66 -8.74 0.94
CA PHE A 140 -6.01 -8.83 -0.36
C PHE A 140 -5.59 -10.26 -0.66
N ALA A 141 -6.26 -10.91 -1.62
CA ALA A 141 -5.89 -12.23 -2.10
C ALA A 141 -5.02 -12.10 -3.37
N ALA A 142 -3.82 -12.67 -3.33
CA ALA A 142 -2.91 -12.68 -4.48
C ALA A 142 -2.17 -14.01 -4.60
N LYS A 143 -1.69 -14.30 -5.82
CA LYS A 143 -0.83 -15.47 -6.06
C LYS A 143 0.38 -15.41 -5.14
N ARG A 144 0.73 -16.54 -4.50
CA ARG A 144 1.91 -16.69 -3.63
C ARG A 144 3.17 -16.11 -4.26
N LYS A 145 3.37 -16.35 -5.56
CA LYS A 145 4.50 -15.83 -6.34
C LYS A 145 4.59 -14.30 -6.34
N LEU A 146 3.46 -13.58 -6.39
CA LEU A 146 3.45 -12.12 -6.35
C LEU A 146 3.85 -11.60 -4.96
N ILE A 147 3.36 -12.23 -3.89
CA ILE A 147 3.76 -11.86 -2.53
C ILE A 147 5.24 -12.14 -2.29
N LEU A 148 5.74 -13.31 -2.71
CA LEU A 148 7.16 -13.66 -2.62
C LEU A 148 8.05 -12.65 -3.35
N ARG A 149 7.64 -12.14 -4.52
CA ARG A 149 8.40 -11.10 -5.23
C ARG A 149 8.53 -9.81 -4.39
N GLY A 150 7.49 -9.44 -3.66
CA GLY A 150 7.55 -8.31 -2.73
C GLY A 150 8.47 -8.57 -1.56
N GLU A 151 8.40 -9.76 -0.95
CA GLU A 151 9.29 -10.11 0.16
C GLU A 151 10.78 -10.15 -0.26
N VAL A 152 11.09 -10.66 -1.45
CA VAL A 152 12.46 -10.65 -2.00
C VAL A 152 12.96 -9.22 -2.17
N LEU A 153 12.14 -8.32 -2.75
CA LEU A 153 12.49 -6.90 -2.85
C LEU A 153 12.80 -6.29 -1.48
N LEU A 154 11.96 -6.56 -0.48
CA LEU A 154 12.13 -6.00 0.85
C LEU A 154 13.36 -6.60 1.57
N GLN A 155 13.70 -7.87 1.29
CA GLN A 155 14.94 -8.47 1.73
C GLN A 155 16.16 -7.81 1.08
N ASP A 156 16.10 -7.52 -0.23
CA ASP A 156 17.17 -6.79 -0.93
C ASP A 156 17.35 -5.39 -0.33
N LEU A 157 16.26 -4.68 -0.05
CA LEU A 157 16.31 -3.40 0.66
C LEU A 157 16.92 -3.53 2.06
N ALA A 158 16.63 -4.61 2.79
CA ALA A 158 17.19 -4.84 4.12
C ALA A 158 18.71 -5.07 4.10
N THR A 159 19.29 -5.51 2.97
CA THR A 159 20.76 -5.63 2.85
C THR A 159 21.44 -4.26 2.89
N GLN A 160 20.81 -3.24 2.30
CA GLN A 160 21.35 -1.89 2.21
C GLN A 160 20.86 -0.96 3.32
N TYR A 161 19.62 -1.18 3.80
CA TYR A 161 18.97 -0.37 4.83
C TYR A 161 18.43 -1.24 5.98
N PRO A 162 19.30 -1.87 6.80
CA PRO A 162 18.89 -2.90 7.76
C PRO A 162 17.81 -2.48 8.77
N SER A 163 17.72 -1.18 9.06
CA SER A 163 16.78 -0.60 10.03
C SER A 163 15.40 -0.28 9.48
N HIS A 164 15.12 -0.46 8.18
CA HIS A 164 13.79 -0.21 7.63
C HIS A 164 12.77 -1.15 8.28
N ASP A 165 11.47 -0.81 8.27
CA ASP A 165 10.41 -1.59 8.91
C ASP A 165 9.28 -2.01 7.94
N PHE A 166 9.52 -1.82 6.63
CA PHE A 166 8.60 -2.20 5.56
C PHE A 166 8.26 -3.70 5.56
N THR A 167 6.98 -3.98 5.34
CA THR A 167 6.39 -5.29 5.01
C THR A 167 5.56 -5.15 3.73
N VAL A 168 5.15 -6.26 3.12
CA VAL A 168 4.29 -6.25 1.93
C VAL A 168 2.94 -5.59 2.24
N GLU A 169 2.38 -5.77 3.44
CA GLU A 169 1.17 -5.10 3.88
C GLU A 169 1.36 -3.58 3.96
N LYS A 170 2.46 -3.11 4.57
CA LYS A 170 2.78 -1.67 4.62
C LYS A 170 3.00 -1.09 3.23
N LEU A 171 3.66 -1.83 2.35
CA LEU A 171 3.84 -1.45 0.95
C LEU A 171 2.49 -1.30 0.26
N LEU A 172 1.57 -2.26 0.42
CA LEU A 172 0.22 -2.19 -0.14
C LEU A 172 -0.55 -0.96 0.39
N THR A 173 -0.46 -0.69 1.69
CA THR A 173 -1.05 0.52 2.30
C THR A 173 -0.46 1.80 1.69
N ILE A 174 0.87 1.89 1.57
CA ILE A 174 1.56 3.04 0.97
C ILE A 174 1.07 3.27 -0.46
N LEU A 175 1.08 2.23 -1.30
CA LEU A 175 0.68 2.33 -2.70
C LEU A 175 -0.76 2.83 -2.86
N TYR A 176 -1.68 2.28 -2.07
CA TYR A 176 -3.08 2.67 -2.11
C TYR A 176 -3.27 4.12 -1.64
N CYS A 177 -2.68 4.50 -0.51
CA CYS A 177 -2.82 5.85 0.04
C CYS A 177 -2.23 6.91 -0.90
N ASP A 178 -1.04 6.66 -1.44
CA ASP A 178 -0.40 7.57 -2.38
C ASP A 178 -1.22 7.76 -3.65
N PHE A 179 -1.78 6.68 -4.19
CA PHE A 179 -2.61 6.74 -5.38
C PHE A 179 -3.84 7.61 -5.14
N ILE A 180 -4.59 7.35 -4.05
CA ILE A 180 -5.81 8.10 -3.74
C ILE A 180 -5.52 9.58 -3.42
N GLU A 181 -4.42 9.89 -2.75
CA GLU A 181 -4.05 11.30 -2.50
C GLU A 181 -3.62 12.03 -3.80
N LYS A 182 -2.95 11.33 -4.74
CA LYS A 182 -2.68 11.89 -6.07
C LYS A 182 -3.96 12.15 -6.86
N VAL A 183 -4.91 11.22 -6.83
CA VAL A 183 -6.24 11.37 -7.45
C VAL A 183 -6.96 12.61 -6.89
N LYS A 184 -6.94 12.80 -5.58
CA LYS A 184 -7.52 13.97 -4.89
C LYS A 184 -6.91 15.31 -5.31
N SER A 185 -5.64 15.35 -5.72
CA SER A 185 -4.95 16.58 -6.15
C SER A 185 -5.40 17.12 -7.52
N GLY A 186 -6.42 16.52 -8.14
CA GLY A 186 -7.00 16.98 -9.42
C GLY A 186 -6.51 16.21 -10.64
N GLN A 187 -5.81 15.10 -10.46
CA GLN A 187 -5.33 14.23 -11.55
C GLN A 187 -6.33 13.12 -11.93
N PHE A 188 -7.60 13.30 -11.54
CA PHE A 188 -8.65 12.28 -11.57
C PHE A 188 -8.89 11.68 -12.96
N ALA A 189 -9.15 12.51 -13.97
CA ALA A 189 -9.43 12.06 -15.34
C ALA A 189 -8.23 11.34 -15.98
N ASN A 190 -7.01 11.79 -15.69
CA ASN A 190 -5.79 11.14 -16.18
C ASN A 190 -5.58 9.78 -15.50
N ALA A 191 -5.92 9.65 -14.22
CA ALA A 191 -5.79 8.39 -13.49
C ALA A 191 -6.73 7.31 -14.04
N ILE A 192 -7.99 7.65 -14.32
CA ILE A 192 -8.95 6.74 -14.96
C ILE A 192 -8.41 6.28 -16.31
N LYS A 193 -8.02 7.23 -17.17
CA LYS A 193 -7.47 6.90 -18.50
C LYS A 193 -6.24 5.98 -18.44
N VAL A 194 -5.34 6.21 -17.48
CA VAL A 194 -4.14 5.36 -17.30
C VAL A 194 -4.51 3.95 -16.86
N ILE A 195 -5.54 3.78 -16.02
CA ILE A 195 -6.05 2.47 -15.64
C ILE A 195 -6.64 1.76 -16.86
N LEU A 196 -7.54 2.43 -17.60
CA LEU A 196 -8.17 1.89 -18.81
C LEU A 196 -7.14 1.47 -19.87
N ASP A 197 -6.24 2.39 -20.24
CA ASP A 197 -5.18 2.15 -21.25
C ASP A 197 -4.25 0.98 -20.87
N ARG A 198 -4.15 0.61 -19.59
CA ARG A 198 -3.28 -0.48 -19.12
C ARG A 198 -4.04 -1.78 -18.92
N MET A 199 -5.31 -1.74 -18.55
CA MET A 199 -6.15 -2.93 -18.46
C MET A 199 -6.38 -3.55 -19.85
N ASP A 200 -6.58 -2.72 -20.88
CA ASP A 200 -6.70 -3.17 -22.27
C ASP A 200 -5.44 -3.87 -22.82
N ARG A 201 -4.26 -3.64 -22.21
CA ARG A 201 -2.98 -4.22 -22.64
C ARG A 201 -2.65 -5.56 -21.98
N ASP A 202 -3.37 -5.93 -20.91
CA ASP A 202 -3.17 -7.20 -20.20
C ASP A 202 -4.24 -8.26 -20.62
N LEU A 203 -5.12 -7.95 -21.61
CA LEU A 203 -6.01 -8.87 -22.36
C LEU A 203 -5.36 -9.34 -23.68
#